data_AF-A0AAJ1LKT9-F1
#
_entry.id   AF-A0AAJ1LKT9-F1
#
_cell.length_a   1.000
_cell.length_b   1.000
_cell.length_c   1.000
_cell.angle_alpha   90.00
_cell.angle_beta   90.00
_cell.angle_gamma   90.00
#
_symmetry.space_group_name_H-M   'P 1'
#
loop_
_entity.id
_entity.type
_entity.pdbx_description
1 polymer ?
#
loop_
_entity_poly.entity_id
_entity_poly.type
_entity_poly.pdbx_seq_one_letter_code
_entity_poly.pdbx_strand_id
1 'polypeptide(L)'
;MNELKIFNNEEFGKIRTVTIDNEPWFVGKDVAEALGYVKARNAIANHVEEDDKKDAPIQGGLGGTQSMTIINESGLYALIFGSKLESAKEFKHWVTSEVLPALRKTGSYEMPKKKQNNERLASVNNAVKILTPMLQAAGCNSKIQLLTAKSLYEKAGVNLPIRIEADQQYVDTVHIARQARLYFQSSGKPADKAVNEIIRRLDLSEDMYTETWESKGKWQGTVRKYAPEVIDMVKQWYADNGYPREISYTQCDGQIKKYHVIVRDSDVN
;
A
#
# COMPACT_ATOMS: atom_id res chain seq x y z
N MET A 1 -21.30 -33.84 22.59
CA MET A 1 -20.29 -33.12 23.40
C MET A 1 -20.26 -31.70 22.89
N ASN A 2 -20.58 -30.72 23.73
CA ASN A 2 -20.49 -29.31 23.33
C ASN A 2 -19.06 -28.85 23.58
N GLU A 3 -18.35 -28.44 22.52
CA GLU A 3 -16.97 -27.97 22.62
C GLU A 3 -16.91 -26.62 23.34
N LEU A 4 -16.03 -26.53 24.34
CA LEU A 4 -15.75 -25.29 25.04
C LEU A 4 -14.86 -24.40 24.18
N LYS A 5 -15.34 -23.20 23.85
CA LYS A 5 -14.58 -22.17 23.14
C LYS A 5 -14.16 -21.09 24.14
N ILE A 6 -12.94 -20.55 24.00
CA ILE A 6 -12.47 -19.45 24.85
C ILE A 6 -12.42 -18.19 23.99
N PHE A 7 -13.22 -17.20 24.35
CA PHE A 7 -13.16 -15.87 23.77
C PHE A 7 -12.14 -15.04 24.56
N ASN A 8 -11.13 -14.49 23.87
CA ASN A 8 -10.10 -13.66 24.49
C ASN A 8 -10.21 -12.23 23.98
N ASN A 9 -10.41 -11.27 24.87
CA ASN A 9 -10.54 -9.85 24.57
C ASN A 9 -9.62 -9.04 25.51
N GLU A 10 -8.97 -7.99 25.01
CA GLU A 10 -8.03 -7.18 25.80
C GLU A 10 -8.69 -6.45 26.97
N GLU A 11 -9.98 -6.10 26.87
CA GLU A 11 -10.75 -5.41 27.91
C GLU A 11 -11.51 -6.37 28.83
N PHE A 12 -12.05 -7.47 28.28
CA PHE A 12 -12.91 -8.41 29.03
C PHE A 12 -12.22 -9.71 29.43
N GLY A 13 -10.94 -9.89 29.08
CA GLY A 13 -10.17 -11.08 29.41
C GLY A 13 -10.65 -12.34 28.69
N LYS A 14 -10.50 -13.49 29.36
CA LYS A 14 -10.86 -14.82 28.84
C LYS A 14 -12.25 -15.22 29.32
N ILE A 15 -13.21 -15.25 28.40
CA ILE A 15 -14.58 -15.72 28.65
C ILE A 15 -14.76 -17.10 28.03
N ARG A 16 -15.11 -18.09 28.85
CA ARG A 16 -15.44 -19.43 28.35
C ARG A 16 -16.85 -19.46 27.80
N THR A 17 -17.04 -20.15 26.69
CA THR A 17 -18.33 -20.34 26.02
C THR A 17 -18.58 -21.79 25.65
N VAL A 18 -19.85 -22.15 25.53
CA VAL A 18 -20.36 -23.46 25.11
C VAL A 18 -21.43 -23.21 24.05
N THR A 19 -21.43 -23.97 22.97
CA THR A 19 -22.50 -23.89 21.96
C THR A 19 -23.64 -24.83 22.33
N ILE A 20 -24.85 -24.31 22.45
CA ILE A 20 -26.09 -25.07 22.71
C ILE A 20 -27.13 -24.58 21.70
N ASP A 21 -27.78 -25.50 20.99
CA ASP A 21 -28.81 -25.17 19.98
C ASP A 21 -28.34 -24.16 18.92
N ASN A 22 -27.06 -24.25 18.54
CA ASN A 22 -26.38 -23.34 17.62
C ASN A 22 -26.24 -21.88 18.13
N GLU A 23 -26.55 -21.63 19.40
CA GLU A 23 -26.35 -20.34 20.08
C GLU A 23 -25.18 -20.40 21.07
N PRO A 24 -24.43 -19.29 21.22
CA PRO A 24 -23.38 -19.20 22.23
C PRO A 24 -23.96 -18.99 23.62
N TRP A 25 -23.57 -19.85 24.55
CA TRP A 25 -23.78 -19.69 25.99
C TRP A 25 -22.46 -19.35 26.67
N PHE A 26 -22.48 -18.42 27.61
CA PHE A 26 -21.29 -17.87 28.27
C PHE A 26 -21.22 -18.36 29.71
N VAL A 27 -20.02 -18.62 30.23
CA VAL A 27 -19.86 -18.91 31.65
C VAL A 27 -20.15 -17.64 32.45
N GLY A 28 -21.25 -17.64 33.20
CA GLY A 28 -21.72 -16.43 33.89
C GLY A 28 -20.72 -15.89 34.91
N LYS A 29 -19.94 -16.79 35.53
CA LYS A 29 -18.86 -16.38 36.45
C LYS A 29 -17.81 -15.53 35.75
N ASP A 30 -17.31 -15.99 34.60
CA ASP A 30 -16.26 -15.29 33.83
C ASP A 30 -16.76 -13.92 33.36
N VAL A 31 -18.01 -13.87 32.89
CA VAL A 31 -18.67 -12.64 32.46
C VAL A 31 -18.82 -11.65 33.63
N ALA A 32 -19.31 -12.11 34.78
CA ALA A 32 -19.51 -11.22 35.93
C ALA A 32 -18.17 -10.70 36.50
N GLU A 33 -17.13 -11.53 36.52
CA GLU A 33 -15.78 -11.10 36.91
C GLU A 33 -15.21 -10.08 35.91
N ALA A 34 -15.35 -10.32 34.60
CA ALA A 34 -14.93 -9.38 33.57
C ALA A 34 -15.66 -8.02 33.65
N LEU A 35 -16.93 -8.02 34.06
CA LEU A 35 -17.74 -6.82 34.27
C LEU A 35 -17.49 -6.15 35.63
N GLY A 36 -16.52 -6.63 36.43
CA GLY A 36 -16.11 -6.01 37.69
C GLY A 36 -17.03 -6.27 38.88
N TYR A 37 -17.89 -7.30 38.83
CA TYR A 37 -18.72 -7.68 39.98
C TYR A 37 -17.87 -8.36 41.05
N VAL A 38 -17.88 -7.79 42.27
CA VAL A 38 -17.16 -8.37 43.43
C VAL A 38 -17.67 -9.76 43.80
N LYS A 39 -18.97 -10.01 43.63
CA LYS A 39 -19.62 -11.30 43.93
C LYS A 39 -20.34 -11.82 42.68
N ALA A 40 -19.60 -12.51 41.81
CA ALA A 40 -20.12 -13.05 40.55
C ALA A 40 -21.42 -13.86 40.72
N ARG A 41 -21.48 -14.77 41.70
CA ARG A 41 -22.68 -15.59 41.96
C ARG A 41 -23.91 -14.76 42.34
N ASN A 42 -23.72 -13.71 43.14
CA ASN A 42 -24.82 -12.81 43.52
C ASN A 42 -25.26 -11.95 42.35
N ALA A 43 -24.32 -11.50 41.51
CA ALA A 43 -24.64 -10.73 40.31
C ALA A 43 -25.53 -11.56 39.36
N ILE A 44 -25.14 -12.81 39.09
CA ILE A 44 -25.94 -13.72 38.26
C ILE A 44 -27.32 -13.96 38.89
N ALA A 45 -27.39 -14.23 40.20
CA ALA A 45 -28.66 -14.49 40.87
C ALA A 45 -29.62 -13.27 40.87
N ASN A 46 -29.09 -12.05 41.00
CA ASN A 46 -29.90 -10.84 41.12
C ASN A 46 -30.24 -10.17 39.78
N HIS A 47 -29.46 -10.43 38.74
CA HIS A 47 -29.59 -9.73 37.45
C HIS A 47 -29.98 -10.65 36.29
N VAL A 48 -29.82 -11.98 36.41
CA VAL A 48 -30.14 -12.92 35.34
C VAL A 48 -31.35 -13.75 35.72
N GLU A 49 -32.37 -13.70 34.87
CA GLU A 49 -33.61 -14.48 34.99
C GLU A 49 -33.33 -15.99 34.92
N GLU A 50 -34.23 -16.80 35.48
CA GLU A 50 -34.12 -18.27 35.46
C GLU A 50 -34.12 -18.86 34.05
N ASP A 51 -34.86 -18.26 33.12
CA ASP A 51 -34.91 -18.72 31.73
C ASP A 51 -33.60 -18.45 30.95
N ASP A 52 -32.83 -17.46 31.41
CA ASP A 52 -31.60 -17.00 30.76
C ASP A 52 -30.33 -17.66 31.33
N LYS A 53 -30.48 -18.56 32.30
CA LYS A 53 -29.37 -19.29 32.91
C LYS A 53 -29.63 -20.80 33.00
N LYS A 54 -28.58 -21.58 32.83
CA LYS A 54 -28.59 -23.05 32.94
C LYS A 54 -27.30 -23.51 33.60
N ASP A 55 -27.29 -24.71 34.14
CA ASP A 55 -26.06 -25.34 34.60
C ASP A 55 -25.52 -26.28 33.52
N ALA A 56 -24.23 -26.16 33.23
CA ALA A 56 -23.54 -27.01 32.27
C ALA A 56 -22.26 -27.62 32.88
N PRO A 57 -21.95 -28.89 32.55
CA PRO A 57 -20.67 -29.49 32.91
C PRO A 57 -19.55 -28.83 32.11
N ILE A 58 -18.64 -28.15 32.81
CA ILE A 58 -17.50 -27.47 32.21
C ILE A 58 -16.21 -28.11 32.71
N GLN A 59 -15.38 -28.56 31.77
CA GLN A 59 -14.06 -29.10 32.08
C GLN A 59 -13.12 -27.96 32.48
N GLY A 60 -12.65 -27.98 33.73
CA GLY A 60 -11.68 -27.05 34.26
C GLY A 60 -10.26 -27.35 33.76
N GLY A 61 -9.38 -26.35 33.85
CA GLY A 61 -7.99 -26.45 33.37
C GLY A 61 -7.12 -27.53 34.05
N LEU A 62 -7.54 -28.05 35.22
CA LEU A 62 -6.88 -29.17 35.91
C LEU A 62 -7.54 -30.54 35.65
N GLY A 63 -8.40 -30.67 34.63
CA GLY A 63 -8.98 -31.95 34.21
C GLY A 63 -10.24 -32.40 34.97
N GLY A 64 -10.74 -31.60 35.92
CA GLY A 64 -12.00 -31.87 36.62
C GLY A 64 -13.20 -31.21 35.92
N THR A 65 -14.29 -31.96 35.74
CA THR A 65 -15.59 -31.42 35.27
C THR A 65 -16.34 -30.83 36.44
N GLN A 66 -16.69 -29.54 36.37
CA GLN A 66 -17.49 -28.85 37.38
C GLN A 66 -18.76 -28.30 36.74
N SER A 67 -19.88 -28.41 37.45
CA SER A 67 -21.13 -27.77 37.03
C SER A 67 -20.99 -26.26 37.24
N MET A 68 -21.09 -25.50 36.15
CA MET A 68 -21.07 -24.03 36.20
C MET A 68 -22.34 -23.46 35.59
N THR A 69 -22.80 -22.35 36.15
CA THR A 69 -23.89 -21.58 35.59
C THR A 69 -23.43 -20.87 34.32
N ILE A 70 -24.06 -21.23 33.21
CA ILE A 70 -23.96 -20.59 31.91
C ILE A 70 -25.16 -19.69 31.68
N ILE A 71 -24.97 -18.63 30.91
CA ILE A 71 -25.99 -17.64 30.56
C ILE A 71 -26.06 -17.47 29.04
N ASN A 72 -27.26 -17.23 28.51
CA ASN A 72 -27.43 -16.89 27.10
C ASN A 72 -27.10 -15.41 26.84
N GLU A 73 -27.33 -14.93 25.62
CA GLU A 73 -27.08 -13.55 25.24
C GLU A 73 -27.97 -12.54 26.01
N SER A 74 -29.21 -12.92 26.31
CA SER A 74 -30.12 -12.09 27.14
C SER A 74 -29.56 -11.90 28.56
N GLY A 75 -29.14 -12.97 29.21
CA GLY A 75 -28.51 -12.91 30.54
C GLY A 75 -27.19 -12.14 30.54
N LEU A 76 -26.40 -12.22 29.46
CA LEU A 76 -25.21 -11.40 29.27
C LEU A 76 -25.57 -9.90 29.27
N TYR A 77 -26.57 -9.49 28.48
CA TYR A 77 -27.00 -8.09 28.45
C TYR A 77 -27.53 -7.63 29.80
N ALA A 78 -28.26 -8.48 30.53
CA ALA A 78 -28.76 -8.15 31.85
C ALA A 78 -27.62 -7.82 32.84
N LEU A 79 -26.53 -8.60 32.82
CA LEU A 79 -25.33 -8.31 33.61
C LEU A 79 -24.63 -7.01 33.17
N ILE A 80 -24.57 -6.72 31.87
CA ILE A 80 -23.97 -5.48 31.35
C ILE A 80 -24.78 -4.26 31.82
N PHE A 81 -26.11 -4.32 31.72
CA PHE A 81 -26.99 -3.22 32.12
C PHE A 81 -26.97 -2.92 33.61
N GLY A 82 -26.69 -3.93 34.45
CA GLY A 82 -26.51 -3.81 35.89
C GLY A 82 -25.09 -3.43 36.34
N SER A 83 -24.09 -3.51 35.46
CA SER A 83 -22.69 -3.26 35.83
C SER A 83 -22.43 -1.77 36.07
N LYS A 84 -21.48 -1.49 36.97
CA LYS A 84 -21.00 -0.14 37.29
C LYS A 84 -19.67 0.21 36.61
N LEU A 85 -19.09 -0.73 35.86
CA LEU A 85 -17.81 -0.55 35.18
C LEU A 85 -17.97 0.44 34.01
N GLU A 86 -16.98 1.31 33.80
CA GLU A 86 -17.05 2.38 32.81
C GLU A 86 -17.26 1.86 31.38
N SER A 87 -16.57 0.79 30.96
CA SER A 87 -16.80 0.19 29.63
C SER A 87 -18.21 -0.38 29.46
N ALA A 88 -18.81 -0.92 30.54
CA ALA A 88 -20.20 -1.36 30.52
C ALA A 88 -21.18 -0.18 30.42
N LYS A 89 -20.86 0.97 31.03
CA LYS A 89 -21.64 2.21 30.85
C LYS A 89 -21.54 2.75 29.44
N GLU A 90 -20.36 2.75 28.84
CA GLU A 90 -20.15 3.18 27.45
C GLU A 90 -20.96 2.31 26.49
N PHE A 91 -20.88 0.99 26.64
CA PHE A 91 -21.70 0.05 25.85
C PHE A 91 -23.20 0.30 26.06
N LYS A 92 -23.65 0.40 27.31
CA LYS A 92 -25.05 0.71 27.65
C LYS A 92 -25.51 2.02 27.02
N HIS A 93 -24.68 3.07 27.09
CA HIS A 93 -24.99 4.36 26.50
C HIS A 93 -25.12 4.23 24.98
N TRP A 94 -24.15 3.62 24.30
CA TRP A 94 -24.18 3.38 22.86
C TRP A 94 -25.43 2.60 22.41
N VAL A 95 -25.76 1.50 23.10
CA VAL A 95 -26.96 0.72 22.78
C VAL A 95 -28.23 1.55 22.96
N THR A 96 -28.34 2.34 24.03
CA THR A 96 -29.56 3.09 24.36
C THR A 96 -29.71 4.42 23.63
N SER A 97 -28.62 5.06 23.22
CA SER A 97 -28.64 6.35 22.52
C SER A 97 -28.56 6.23 21.01
N GLU A 98 -27.96 5.14 20.50
CA GLU A 98 -27.73 4.95 19.06
C GLU A 98 -28.48 3.73 18.52
N VAL A 99 -28.19 2.53 19.03
CA VAL A 99 -28.66 1.26 18.45
C VAL A 99 -30.18 1.12 18.55
N LEU A 100 -30.74 1.19 19.77
CA LEU A 100 -32.17 1.02 20.00
C LEU A 100 -32.99 2.15 19.35
N PRO A 101 -32.58 3.43 19.42
CA PRO A 101 -33.26 4.50 18.69
C PRO A 101 -33.23 4.32 17.17
N ALA A 102 -32.13 3.82 16.60
CA ALA A 102 -32.03 3.50 15.18
C ALA A 102 -32.99 2.36 14.83
N LEU A 103 -32.89 1.21 15.50
CA LEU A 103 -33.81 0.07 15.29
C LEU A 103 -35.28 0.47 15.40
N ARG A 104 -35.65 1.29 16.38
CA ARG A 104 -37.03 1.79 16.53
C ARG A 104 -37.48 2.67 15.36
N LYS A 105 -36.60 3.48 14.78
CA LYS A 105 -36.93 4.44 13.72
C LYS A 105 -36.91 3.80 12.33
N THR A 106 -35.94 2.93 12.05
CA THR A 106 -35.63 2.43 10.69
C THR A 106 -35.87 0.92 10.55
N GLY A 107 -36.14 0.21 11.66
CA GLY A 107 -36.25 -1.25 11.67
C GLY A 107 -34.91 -1.98 11.45
N SER A 108 -33.79 -1.26 11.38
CA SER A 108 -32.46 -1.83 11.14
C SER A 108 -31.37 -0.96 11.74
N TYR A 109 -30.27 -1.59 12.14
CA TYR A 109 -29.06 -0.89 12.57
C TYR A 109 -27.87 -1.46 11.80
N GLU A 110 -27.20 -0.60 11.04
CA GLU A 110 -25.99 -0.95 10.31
C GLU A 110 -24.80 -0.48 11.12
N MET A 111 -23.99 -1.44 11.60
CA MET A 111 -22.73 -1.12 12.27
C MET A 111 -21.89 -0.21 11.34
N PRO A 112 -21.26 0.85 11.86
CA PRO A 112 -20.35 1.66 11.07
C PRO A 112 -19.28 0.75 10.48
N LYS A 113 -19.40 0.43 9.19
CA LYS A 113 -18.39 -0.34 8.48
C LYS A 113 -17.11 0.47 8.59
N LYS A 114 -16.12 -0.07 9.31
CA LYS A 114 -14.74 0.42 9.22
C LYS A 114 -14.45 0.44 7.73
N LYS A 115 -14.33 1.63 7.12
CA LYS A 115 -13.97 1.82 5.70
C LYS A 115 -12.55 1.28 5.50
N GLN A 116 -12.38 -0.03 5.59
CA GLN A 116 -11.11 -0.72 5.50
C GLN A 116 -11.03 -1.34 4.12
N ASN A 117 -10.28 -0.67 3.25
CA ASN A 117 -9.61 -1.15 2.04
C ASN A 117 -10.45 -1.72 0.89
N ASN A 118 -11.63 -2.30 1.10
CA ASN A 118 -12.39 -2.98 0.04
C ASN A 118 -12.89 -2.01 -1.06
N GLU A 119 -13.37 -0.81 -0.70
CA GLU A 119 -13.79 0.20 -1.68
C GLU A 119 -12.61 0.71 -2.54
N ARG A 120 -11.42 0.84 -1.94
CA ARG A 120 -10.20 1.28 -2.63
C ARG A 120 -9.69 0.22 -3.59
N LEU A 121 -9.71 -1.05 -3.16
CA LEU A 121 -9.26 -2.16 -3.99
C LEU A 121 -10.21 -2.40 -5.17
N ALA A 122 -11.53 -2.31 -4.97
CA ALA A 122 -12.50 -2.42 -6.06
C ALA A 122 -12.32 -1.31 -7.11
N SER A 123 -12.07 -0.08 -6.67
CA SER A 123 -11.78 1.05 -7.55
C SER A 123 -10.50 0.84 -8.35
N VAL A 124 -9.44 0.32 -7.72
CA VAL A 124 -8.18 -0.01 -8.41
C VAL A 124 -8.36 -1.14 -9.41
N ASN A 125 -9.10 -2.20 -9.07
CA ASN A 125 -9.37 -3.31 -9.99
C ASN A 125 -10.09 -2.82 -11.26
N ASN A 126 -11.09 -1.95 -11.09
CA ASN A 126 -11.79 -1.33 -12.22
C ASN A 126 -10.86 -0.44 -13.05
N ALA A 127 -10.01 0.37 -12.41
CA ALA A 127 -9.03 1.20 -13.12
C ALA A 127 -8.08 0.36 -13.96
N VAL A 128 -7.52 -0.72 -13.40
CA VAL A 128 -6.64 -1.64 -14.15
C VAL A 128 -7.41 -2.26 -15.33
N LYS A 129 -8.64 -2.73 -15.11
CA LYS A 129 -9.48 -3.33 -16.17
C LYS A 129 -9.75 -2.37 -17.34
N ILE A 130 -9.93 -1.08 -17.06
CA ILE A 130 -10.16 -0.05 -18.09
C ILE A 130 -8.85 0.34 -18.79
N LEU A 131 -7.77 0.48 -18.02
CA LEU A 131 -6.48 0.93 -18.55
C LEU A 131 -5.76 -0.14 -19.37
N THR A 132 -5.88 -1.42 -19.02
CA THR A 132 -5.23 -2.53 -19.76
C THR A 132 -5.50 -2.47 -21.27
N PRO A 133 -6.76 -2.43 -21.76
CA PRO A 133 -7.02 -2.35 -23.20
C PRO A 133 -6.55 -1.03 -23.83
N MET A 134 -6.60 0.09 -23.10
CA MET A 134 -6.09 1.37 -23.60
C MET A 134 -4.57 1.36 -23.77
N LEU A 135 -3.84 0.79 -22.81
CA LEU A 135 -2.39 0.63 -22.88
C LEU A 135 -1.99 -0.31 -24.02
N GLN A 136 -2.74 -1.40 -24.23
CA GLN A 136 -2.54 -2.31 -25.35
C GLN A 136 -2.78 -1.63 -26.70
N ALA A 137 -3.89 -0.89 -26.84
CA ALA A 137 -4.20 -0.13 -28.04
C ALA A 137 -3.16 0.98 -28.33
N ALA A 138 -2.56 1.55 -27.29
CA ALA A 138 -1.45 2.50 -27.39
C ALA A 138 -0.09 1.83 -27.70
N GLY A 139 -0.04 0.50 -27.87
CA GLY A 139 1.19 -0.23 -28.17
C GLY A 139 2.16 -0.32 -26.99
N CYS A 140 1.72 -0.06 -25.75
CA CYS A 140 2.58 -0.20 -24.58
C CYS A 140 2.96 -1.67 -24.35
N ASN A 141 4.24 -1.94 -24.17
CA ASN A 141 4.73 -3.28 -23.88
C ASN A 141 4.20 -3.83 -22.53
N SER A 142 4.29 -5.14 -22.33
CA SER A 142 3.77 -5.81 -21.13
C SER A 142 4.43 -5.33 -19.83
N LYS A 143 5.68 -4.86 -19.88
CA LYS A 143 6.39 -4.34 -18.70
C LYS A 143 5.81 -3.01 -18.23
N ILE A 144 5.47 -2.11 -19.16
CA ILE A 144 4.79 -0.85 -18.84
C ILE A 144 3.41 -1.13 -18.23
N GLN A 145 2.65 -2.06 -18.82
CA GLN A 145 1.34 -2.46 -18.29
C GLN A 145 1.45 -2.99 -16.84
N LEU A 146 2.45 -3.83 -16.57
CA LEU A 146 2.72 -4.36 -15.22
C LEU A 146 3.16 -3.27 -14.25
N LEU A 147 3.97 -2.30 -14.68
CA LEU A 147 4.40 -1.18 -13.84
C LEU A 147 3.23 -0.27 -13.47
N THR A 148 2.35 0.03 -14.42
CA THR A 148 1.12 0.80 -14.18
C THR A 148 0.22 0.08 -13.19
N ALA A 149 0.00 -1.24 -13.38
CA ALA A 149 -0.77 -2.04 -12.43
C ALA A 149 -0.14 -2.01 -11.03
N LYS A 150 1.19 -2.23 -10.92
CA LYS A 150 1.93 -2.16 -9.65
C LYS A 150 1.69 -0.85 -8.91
N SER A 151 1.85 0.28 -9.59
CA SER A 151 1.65 1.61 -8.99
C SER A 151 0.21 1.84 -8.52
N LEU A 152 -0.79 1.31 -9.25
CA LEU A 152 -2.20 1.43 -8.85
C LEU A 152 -2.53 0.60 -7.62
N TYR A 153 -2.04 -0.64 -7.53
CA TYR A 153 -2.24 -1.50 -6.36
C TYR A 153 -1.49 -0.98 -5.12
N GLU A 154 -0.28 -0.44 -5.29
CA GLU A 154 0.47 0.19 -4.20
C GLU A 154 -0.28 1.39 -3.60
N LYS A 155 -0.97 2.20 -4.42
CA LYS A 155 -1.84 3.29 -3.93
C LYS A 155 -3.03 2.81 -3.10
N ALA A 156 -3.48 1.56 -3.29
CA ALA A 156 -4.48 0.92 -2.45
C ALA A 156 -3.89 0.21 -1.22
N GLY A 157 -2.58 0.30 -0.99
CA GLY A 157 -1.88 -0.38 0.11
C GLY A 157 -1.62 -1.86 -0.16
N VAL A 158 -1.74 -2.30 -1.41
CA VAL A 158 -1.46 -3.68 -1.83
C VAL A 158 -0.08 -3.74 -2.47
N ASN A 159 0.84 -4.45 -1.83
CA ASN A 159 2.16 -4.70 -2.39
C ASN A 159 2.11 -5.89 -3.36
N LEU A 160 2.48 -5.66 -4.62
CA LEU A 160 2.66 -6.72 -5.61
C LEU A 160 4.14 -7.12 -5.65
N PRO A 161 4.50 -8.37 -5.25
CA PRO A 161 5.88 -8.84 -5.20
C PRO A 161 6.41 -9.21 -6.59
N ILE A 162 6.25 -8.30 -7.56
CA ILE A 162 6.77 -8.43 -8.92
C ILE A 162 8.01 -7.58 -9.10
N ARG A 163 9.05 -8.21 -9.65
CA ARG A 163 10.29 -7.58 -10.07
C ARG A 163 10.26 -7.41 -11.58
N ILE A 164 10.22 -6.17 -12.04
CA ILE A 164 10.22 -5.80 -13.45
C ILE A 164 11.63 -5.30 -13.75
N GLU A 165 12.42 -6.11 -14.45
CA GLU A 165 13.75 -5.70 -14.91
C GLU A 165 13.59 -5.02 -16.28
N ALA A 166 14.24 -3.88 -16.51
CA ALA A 166 14.26 -3.28 -17.84
C ALA A 166 15.16 -4.12 -18.75
N ASP A 167 14.70 -4.50 -19.96
CA ASP A 167 15.52 -5.30 -20.88
C ASP A 167 16.76 -4.53 -21.34
N GLN A 168 16.66 -3.20 -21.44
CA GLN A 168 17.75 -2.33 -21.87
C GLN A 168 17.55 -0.92 -21.29
N GLN A 169 18.58 -0.38 -20.64
CA GLN A 169 18.52 0.93 -20.00
C GLN A 169 19.01 2.01 -20.96
N TYR A 170 18.08 2.74 -21.60
CA TYR A 170 18.43 3.88 -22.43
C TYR A 170 18.65 5.14 -21.58
N VAL A 171 19.71 5.90 -21.90
CA VAL A 171 20.15 7.10 -21.18
C VAL A 171 20.02 8.35 -22.04
N ASP A 172 19.87 9.51 -21.42
CA ASP A 172 19.84 10.80 -22.12
C ASP A 172 21.25 11.39 -22.31
N THR A 173 21.37 12.42 -23.16
CA THR A 173 22.66 13.07 -23.42
C THR A 173 23.25 13.76 -22.19
N VAL A 174 22.43 14.10 -21.20
CA VAL A 174 22.89 14.67 -19.92
C VAL A 174 23.62 13.60 -19.11
N HIS A 175 23.07 12.39 -19.04
CA HIS A 175 23.70 11.25 -18.39
C HIS A 175 24.98 10.86 -19.10
N ILE A 176 24.97 10.80 -20.43
CA ILE A 176 26.18 10.54 -21.23
C ILE A 176 27.24 11.59 -20.94
N ALA A 177 26.89 12.88 -20.91
CA ALA A 177 27.84 13.95 -20.60
C ALA A 177 28.47 13.80 -19.22
N ARG A 178 27.70 13.40 -18.20
CA ARG A 178 28.24 13.11 -16.86
C ARG A 178 29.21 11.93 -16.89
N GLN A 179 28.82 10.83 -17.51
CA GLN A 179 29.63 9.60 -17.56
C GLN A 179 30.89 9.76 -18.43
N ALA A 180 30.81 10.55 -19.50
CA ALA A 180 31.95 10.97 -20.32
C ALA A 180 32.75 12.11 -19.69
N ARG A 181 32.31 12.65 -18.55
CA ARG A 181 32.92 13.76 -17.80
C ARG A 181 33.06 15.05 -18.61
N LEU A 182 32.15 15.29 -19.56
CA LEU A 182 32.12 16.48 -20.41
C LEU A 182 31.20 17.54 -19.82
N TYR A 183 31.77 18.71 -19.51
CA TYR A 183 31.05 19.83 -18.91
C TYR A 183 31.28 21.13 -19.69
N PHE A 184 30.28 22.00 -19.72
CA PHE A 184 30.45 23.34 -20.30
C PHE A 184 31.40 24.16 -19.44
N GLN A 185 32.41 24.78 -20.06
CA GLN A 185 33.41 25.58 -19.36
C GLN A 185 32.79 26.75 -18.57
N SER A 186 31.76 27.40 -19.14
CA SER A 186 31.16 28.61 -18.58
C SER A 186 30.23 28.36 -17.38
N SER A 187 29.46 27.26 -17.43
CA SER A 187 28.40 27.00 -16.45
C SER A 187 28.69 25.82 -15.52
N GLY A 188 29.67 24.99 -15.85
CA GLY A 188 29.97 23.77 -15.10
C GLY A 188 28.87 22.70 -15.17
N LYS A 189 27.84 22.89 -16.01
CA LYS A 189 26.76 21.92 -16.23
C LYS A 189 27.21 20.84 -17.22
N PRO A 190 26.63 19.62 -17.15
CA PRO A 190 26.91 18.57 -18.13
C PRO A 190 26.71 19.10 -19.56
N ALA A 191 27.66 18.82 -20.44
CA ALA A 191 27.71 19.34 -21.80
C ALA A 191 26.79 18.57 -22.77
N ASP A 192 25.52 18.43 -22.43
CA ASP A 192 24.50 17.67 -23.16
C ASP A 192 24.41 18.03 -24.65
N LYS A 193 24.47 19.33 -24.99
CA LYS A 193 24.42 19.79 -26.39
C LYS A 193 25.69 19.45 -27.16
N ALA A 194 26.84 19.49 -26.51
CA ALA A 194 28.11 19.14 -27.13
C ALA A 194 28.19 17.62 -27.35
N VAL A 195 27.72 16.83 -26.38
CA VAL A 195 27.56 15.38 -26.52
C VAL A 195 26.61 15.02 -27.64
N ASN A 196 25.47 15.72 -27.75
CA ASN A 196 24.53 15.50 -28.87
C ASN A 196 25.21 15.75 -30.24
N GLU A 197 26.11 16.72 -30.32
CA GLU A 197 26.88 16.99 -31.54
C GLU A 197 27.95 15.92 -31.81
N ILE A 198 28.61 15.38 -30.78
CA ILE A 198 29.50 14.23 -30.92
C ILE A 198 28.72 13.03 -31.47
N ILE A 199 27.56 12.74 -30.87
CA ILE A 199 26.68 11.64 -31.27
C ILE A 199 26.27 11.75 -32.76
N ARG A 200 26.03 12.95 -33.28
CA ARG A 200 25.73 13.16 -34.71
C ARG A 200 26.88 12.84 -35.65
N ARG A 201 28.11 12.81 -35.14
CA ARG A 201 29.33 12.48 -35.90
C ARG A 201 29.71 11.01 -35.74
N LEU A 202 29.05 10.29 -34.84
CA LEU A 202 29.18 8.84 -34.69
C LEU A 202 28.28 8.15 -35.70
N ASP A 203 28.77 7.03 -36.23
CA ASP A 203 27.96 6.09 -37.00
C ASP A 203 27.27 5.13 -36.03
N LEU A 204 26.02 5.41 -35.70
CA LEU A 204 25.22 4.63 -34.73
C LEU A 204 24.23 3.76 -35.48
N SER A 205 24.20 2.46 -35.16
CA SER A 205 23.16 1.57 -35.64
C SER A 205 21.80 1.89 -35.00
N GLU A 206 20.71 1.57 -35.70
CA GLU A 206 19.34 1.95 -35.30
C GLU A 206 18.89 1.30 -33.98
N ASP A 207 19.56 0.24 -33.52
CA ASP A 207 19.32 -0.43 -32.23
C ASP A 207 20.00 0.27 -31.04
N MET A 208 20.90 1.24 -31.29
CA MET A 208 21.62 1.96 -30.23
C MET A 208 20.87 3.19 -29.70
N TYR A 209 19.67 3.47 -30.22
CA TYR A 209 18.83 4.54 -29.72
C TYR A 209 17.34 4.19 -29.82
N THR A 210 16.54 4.86 -29.00
CA THR A 210 15.08 4.77 -29.04
C THR A 210 14.49 6.17 -29.00
N GLU A 211 13.36 6.35 -29.67
CA GLU A 211 12.56 7.56 -29.60
C GLU A 211 11.44 7.36 -28.57
N THR A 212 11.37 8.24 -27.58
CA THR A 212 10.36 8.20 -26.53
C THR A 212 9.61 9.52 -26.48
N TRP A 213 8.29 9.46 -26.35
CA TRP A 213 7.47 10.65 -26.12
C TRP A 213 7.61 11.10 -24.67
N GLU A 214 8.00 12.36 -24.45
CA GLU A 214 8.14 12.94 -23.11
C GLU A 214 7.38 14.26 -22.96
N SER A 215 6.97 14.54 -21.72
CA SER A 215 6.36 15.82 -21.31
C SER A 215 7.20 16.46 -20.21
N LYS A 216 7.63 17.71 -20.42
CA LYS A 216 8.41 18.49 -19.46
C LYS A 216 7.81 19.88 -19.31
N GLY A 217 7.00 20.05 -18.27
CA GLY A 217 6.26 21.30 -18.04
C GLY A 217 5.20 21.51 -19.12
N LYS A 218 5.34 22.60 -19.90
CA LYS A 218 4.45 22.89 -21.05
C LYS A 218 4.92 22.28 -22.36
N TRP A 219 6.14 21.72 -22.41
CA TRP A 219 6.70 21.14 -23.61
C TRP A 219 6.36 19.64 -23.69
N GLN A 220 5.97 19.19 -24.88
CA GLN A 220 5.75 17.78 -25.20
C GLN A 220 6.39 17.49 -26.55
N GLY A 221 7.03 16.33 -26.68
CA GLY A 221 7.60 15.91 -27.95
C GLY A 221 8.43 14.64 -27.84
N THR A 222 8.95 14.21 -28.99
CA THR A 222 9.82 13.06 -29.11
C THR A 222 11.24 13.41 -28.68
N VAL A 223 11.80 12.60 -27.79
CA VAL A 223 13.20 12.68 -27.33
C VAL A 223 13.90 11.38 -27.68
N ARG A 224 15.14 11.48 -28.20
CA ARG A 224 16.01 10.32 -28.40
C ARG A 224 16.76 9.97 -27.11
N LYS A 225 16.76 8.70 -26.78
CA LYS A 225 17.58 8.10 -25.72
C LYS A 225 18.51 7.07 -26.33
N TYR A 226 19.65 6.84 -25.71
CA TYR A 226 20.75 6.08 -26.28
C TYR A 226 21.11 4.89 -25.40
N ALA A 227 21.58 3.81 -26.00
CA ALA A 227 22.06 2.65 -25.28
C ALA A 227 23.35 3.02 -24.50
N PRO A 228 23.67 2.34 -23.38
CA PRO A 228 24.83 2.68 -22.54
C PRO A 228 26.16 2.65 -23.29
N GLU A 229 26.29 1.82 -24.32
CA GLU A 229 27.47 1.66 -25.17
C GLU A 229 27.85 2.98 -25.88
N VAL A 230 26.87 3.85 -26.15
CA VAL A 230 27.10 5.17 -26.74
C VAL A 230 27.98 6.05 -25.83
N ILE A 231 27.98 5.83 -24.52
CA ILE A 231 28.86 6.55 -23.59
C ILE A 231 30.32 6.32 -23.94
N ASP A 232 30.70 5.07 -24.21
CA ASP A 232 32.08 4.72 -24.50
C ASP A 232 32.47 5.14 -25.91
N MET A 233 31.54 5.11 -26.87
CA MET A 233 31.76 5.69 -28.20
C MET A 233 32.02 7.20 -28.13
N VAL A 234 31.28 7.93 -27.30
CA VAL A 234 31.47 9.38 -27.10
C VAL A 234 32.84 9.66 -26.46
N LYS A 235 33.25 8.87 -25.46
CA LYS A 235 34.58 8.98 -24.85
C LYS A 235 35.69 8.70 -25.86
N GLN A 236 35.54 7.64 -26.65
CA GLN A 236 36.51 7.25 -27.67
C GLN A 236 36.65 8.32 -28.74
N TRP A 237 35.55 8.82 -29.28
CA TRP A 237 35.58 9.93 -30.24
C TRP A 237 36.29 11.16 -29.68
N TYR A 238 36.02 11.50 -28.41
CA TYR A 238 36.64 12.66 -27.78
C TYR A 238 38.16 12.49 -27.61
N ALA A 239 38.62 11.28 -27.30
CA ALA A 239 40.04 10.93 -27.23
C ALA A 239 40.71 10.94 -28.60
N ASP A 240 40.08 10.32 -29.61
CA ASP A 240 40.59 10.21 -30.99
C ASP A 240 40.74 11.59 -31.65
N ASN A 241 39.93 12.56 -31.24
CA ASN A 241 39.98 13.95 -31.72
C ASN A 241 40.88 14.86 -30.85
N GLY A 242 41.68 14.30 -29.95
CA GLY A 242 42.67 15.04 -29.16
C GLY A 242 42.08 15.92 -28.07
N TYR A 243 40.96 15.52 -27.46
CA TYR A 243 40.28 16.24 -26.37
C TYR A 243 39.95 17.70 -26.72
N PRO A 244 39.14 17.93 -27.77
CA PRO A 244 38.87 19.27 -28.27
C PRO A 244 38.14 20.13 -27.23
N ARG A 245 38.66 21.33 -26.96
CA ARG A 245 38.02 22.30 -26.05
C ARG A 245 36.80 23.00 -26.67
N GLU A 246 36.67 22.93 -27.99
CA GLU A 246 35.56 23.51 -28.76
C GLU A 246 34.90 22.44 -29.63
N ILE A 247 33.57 22.32 -29.53
CA ILE A 247 32.75 21.47 -30.39
C ILE A 247 31.79 22.37 -31.16
N SER A 248 31.94 22.41 -32.49
CA SER A 248 31.14 23.24 -33.39
C SER A 248 29.86 22.54 -33.85
N TYR A 249 28.76 23.27 -33.94
CA TYR A 249 27.48 22.82 -34.47
C TYR A 249 27.00 23.80 -35.55
N THR A 250 26.64 23.27 -36.72
CA THR A 250 26.06 24.06 -37.81
C THR A 250 24.53 24.03 -37.72
N GLN A 251 23.93 25.19 -37.51
CA GLN A 251 22.48 25.36 -37.48
C GLN A 251 21.87 25.21 -38.89
N CYS A 252 20.56 24.97 -38.95
CA CYS A 252 19.84 24.82 -40.22
C CYS A 252 19.91 26.06 -41.13
N ASP A 253 20.19 27.23 -40.54
CA ASP A 253 20.39 28.51 -41.24
C ASP A 253 21.86 28.73 -41.68
N GLY A 254 22.74 27.75 -41.46
CA GLY A 254 24.16 27.80 -41.80
C GLY A 254 25.06 28.45 -40.74
N GLN A 255 24.51 28.95 -39.63
CA GLN A 255 25.33 29.57 -38.57
C GLN A 255 26.10 28.51 -37.77
N ILE A 256 27.39 28.77 -37.51
CA ILE A 256 28.23 27.88 -36.69
C ILE A 256 28.20 28.36 -35.24
N LYS A 257 27.65 27.52 -34.36
CA LYS A 257 27.69 27.71 -32.91
C LYS A 257 28.83 26.87 -32.31
N LYS A 258 29.58 27.43 -31.36
CA LYS A 258 30.67 26.74 -30.69
C LYS A 258 30.34 26.47 -29.23
N TYR A 259 30.43 25.21 -28.82
CA TYR A 259 30.32 24.77 -27.43
C TYR A 259 31.71 24.62 -26.83
N HIS A 260 31.99 25.37 -25.77
CA HIS A 260 33.25 25.29 -25.05
C HIS A 260 33.12 24.28 -23.92
N VAL A 261 33.92 23.22 -23.96
CA VAL A 261 33.84 22.07 -23.06
C VAL A 261 35.16 21.81 -22.36
N ILE A 262 35.06 21.25 -21.16
CA ILE A 262 36.19 20.77 -20.36
C ILE A 262 35.90 19.36 -19.85
N VAL A 263 36.95 18.56 -19.72
CA VAL A 263 36.92 17.30 -18.99
C VAL A 263 37.25 17.58 -17.53
N ARG A 264 36.45 17.03 -16.61
CA ARG A 264 36.73 17.12 -15.17
C ARG A 264 37.28 15.80 -14.67
N ASP A 265 38.40 15.85 -13.93
CA ASP A 265 38.90 14.69 -13.21
C ASP A 265 38.25 14.60 -11.83
N SER A 266 37.46 13.54 -11.62
CA SER A 266 36.80 13.10 -10.38
C SER A 266 35.69 13.98 -9.78
N ASP A 267 34.71 13.29 -9.17
CA ASP A 267 33.56 13.85 -8.49
C ASP A 267 34.01 14.73 -7.32
N VAL A 268 33.87 16.04 -7.47
CA VAL A 268 33.84 16.93 -6.31
C VAL A 268 32.48 16.74 -5.65
N ASN A 269 32.52 16.11 -4.46
CA ASN A 269 31.45 15.89 -3.48
C ASN A 269 30.25 16.84 -3.59
#